data_AF-A0A7G2CG17-F1
#
_entry.id   AF-A0A7G2CG17-F1
#
_cell.length_a   1.000
_cell.length_b   1.000
_cell.length_c   1.000
_cell.angle_alpha   90.00
_cell.angle_beta   90.00
_cell.angle_gamma   90.00
#
_symmetry.space_group_name_H-M   'P 1'
#
loop_
_entity.id
_entity.type
_entity.pdbx_description
1 polymer ?
#
loop_
_entity_poly.entity_id
_entity_poly.type
_entity_poly.pdbx_seq_one_letter_code
_entity_poly.pdbx_strand_id
1 'polypeptide(L)'
;MAPSVLMVAEKPSLAESIAFHLSNGTATKNPRALPVYEYHHSFLGRPAHFIVTSTTGHVFSCDFTSAHQNWDKTEEESLFQAPVVWTEANHNHKVSHHLESLAKYCDFLVLWLDCDREGENICFEVMDVVKKHISAPQNIFRAHFSAITKEEITHAFQNLGKPNKNVSDAVTCRQELDLKVGVAFTRFQTKFFQGKYGDLDASVVSYGPCQTPTLAFCVHRHDEILYFKPENFWRLVPVASRGGAINLQFDWERGRLFDETMARLLHQKLNKDRNAIVRHVSESYESKVRPTGLNTVEMMKVGSRALGMGPQHVMNIAEHLYIRGYISYPRTESTAYPPSFNLKSCLAQQQNSTLWGSYVNNLLSVGHTRPKAGKDCGDHPPITPMRGASPGELSGDEWRLYEYICRHFIASISADAKIMKTKVTIELQGEKFSYSGKVVVEEGFLEIMPHLKVEDDKVPIGIKINDVFPVTDIRLQAGQTQPPSYLTEADLIGLMEKNGIGTDASISTHVNNIVERGYCTVEAGRVMKPTKLGNCPRAWHSEY
;
A
#
# COMPACT_ATOMS: atom_id res chain seq x y z
N MET A 1 20.44 29.70 34.72
CA MET A 1 19.04 29.47 34.28
C MET A 1 18.98 28.03 33.79
N ALA A 2 17.90 27.28 34.07
CA ALA A 2 17.74 25.96 33.47
C ALA A 2 17.64 26.12 31.94
N PRO A 3 18.31 25.27 31.14
CA PRO A 3 18.24 25.38 29.69
C PRO A 3 16.81 25.15 29.18
N SER A 4 16.45 25.86 28.12
CA SER A 4 15.17 25.68 27.42
C SER A 4 15.35 24.84 26.16
N VAL A 5 14.47 23.88 25.95
CA VAL A 5 14.50 22.93 24.84
C VAL A 5 13.24 23.11 23.99
N LEU A 6 13.41 23.58 22.76
CA LEU A 6 12.34 23.64 21.77
C LEU A 6 12.20 22.27 21.11
N MET A 7 10.99 21.72 21.11
CA MET A 7 10.63 20.50 20.40
C MET A 7 9.60 20.82 19.32
N VAL A 8 9.87 20.42 18.09
CA VAL A 8 8.98 20.70 16.95
C VAL A 8 8.56 19.40 16.28
N ALA A 9 7.26 19.12 16.31
CA ALA A 9 6.64 18.00 15.60
C ALA A 9 6.03 18.45 14.27
N GLU A 10 5.66 17.50 13.41
CA GLU A 10 5.11 17.82 12.09
C GLU A 10 3.68 18.39 12.12
N LYS A 11 2.86 17.93 13.08
CA LYS A 11 1.43 18.26 13.21
C LYS A 11 1.04 18.51 14.67
N PRO A 12 -0.01 19.32 14.93
CA PRO A 12 -0.43 19.65 16.29
C PRO A 12 -0.77 18.44 17.17
N SER A 13 -1.45 17.44 16.60
CA SER A 13 -1.81 16.21 17.29
C SER A 13 -0.59 15.37 17.68
N LEU A 14 0.46 15.37 16.85
CA LEU A 14 1.71 14.68 17.15
C LEU A 14 2.46 15.39 18.29
N ALA A 15 2.53 16.72 18.27
CA ALA A 15 3.10 17.50 19.37
C ALA A 15 2.38 17.24 20.71
N GLU A 16 1.04 17.14 20.69
CA GLU A 16 0.23 16.80 21.86
C GLU A 16 0.60 15.44 22.44
N SER A 17 0.65 14.40 21.61
CA SER A 17 1.00 13.03 22.02
C SER A 17 2.42 12.94 22.57
N ILE A 18 3.39 13.59 21.92
CA ILE A 18 4.78 13.62 22.37
C ILE A 18 4.89 14.32 23.73
N ALA A 19 4.28 15.50 23.86
CA ALA A 19 4.28 16.24 25.12
C ALA A 19 3.59 15.46 26.22
N PHE A 20 2.48 14.78 25.94
CA PHE A 20 1.78 13.93 26.88
C PHE A 20 2.66 12.77 27.37
N HIS A 21 3.28 12.03 26.44
CA HIS A 21 4.14 10.90 26.79
C HIS A 21 5.39 11.33 27.54
N LEU A 22 6.10 12.38 27.13
CA LEU A 22 7.33 12.79 27.81
C LEU A 22 7.06 13.48 29.16
N SER A 23 5.93 14.17 29.31
CA SER A 23 5.58 14.85 30.57
C SER A 23 4.78 13.96 31.55
N ASN A 24 4.39 12.74 31.17
CA ASN A 24 3.42 11.93 31.91
C ASN A 24 2.08 12.65 32.14
N GLY A 25 1.63 13.43 31.14
CA GLY A 25 0.39 14.20 31.23
C GLY A 25 0.44 15.43 32.12
N THR A 26 1.63 15.89 32.55
CA THR A 26 1.79 17.08 33.40
C THR A 26 2.03 18.37 32.60
N ALA A 27 2.15 18.29 31.27
CA ALA A 27 2.36 19.45 30.43
C ALA A 27 1.20 20.44 30.48
N THR A 28 1.53 21.73 30.60
CA THR A 28 0.57 22.82 30.51
C THR A 28 0.35 23.20 29.06
N LYS A 29 -0.89 23.21 28.59
CA LYS A 29 -1.27 23.57 27.22
C LYS A 29 -1.58 25.07 27.13
N ASN A 30 -0.91 25.77 26.22
CA ASN A 30 -1.25 27.12 25.81
C ASN A 30 -2.07 27.06 24.50
N PRO A 31 -3.39 27.33 24.55
CA PRO A 31 -4.25 27.22 23.37
C PRO A 31 -4.02 28.41 22.43
N ARG A 32 -3.35 28.14 21.31
CA ARG A 32 -3.16 29.06 20.16
C ARG A 32 -3.47 28.31 18.86
N ALA A 33 -3.41 29.00 17.72
CA ALA A 33 -3.55 28.37 16.40
C ALA A 33 -2.58 27.18 16.21
N LEU A 34 -1.34 27.35 16.69
CA LEU A 34 -0.38 26.27 16.91
C LEU A 34 -0.20 26.09 18.42
N PRO A 35 -0.75 25.03 19.02
CA PRO A 35 -0.63 24.78 20.46
C PRO A 35 0.83 24.69 20.91
N VAL A 36 1.08 25.15 22.13
CA VAL A 36 2.37 25.02 22.81
C VAL A 36 2.15 24.25 24.10
N TYR A 37 2.98 23.25 24.36
CA TYR A 37 2.94 22.42 25.56
C TYR A 37 4.24 22.61 26.34
N GLU A 38 4.12 23.01 27.60
CA GLU A 38 5.26 23.37 28.44
C GLU A 38 5.36 22.46 29.68
N TYR A 39 6.55 21.97 29.98
CA TYR A 39 6.82 21.15 31.17
C TYR A 39 8.29 21.19 31.58
N HIS A 40 8.59 20.68 32.78
CA HIS A 40 9.96 20.52 33.26
C HIS A 40 10.34 19.04 33.28
N HIS A 41 11.52 18.71 32.78
CA HIS A 41 12.07 17.36 32.82
C HIS A 41 13.59 17.37 32.77
N SER A 42 14.23 16.20 32.89
CA SER A 42 15.68 16.09 32.73
C SER A 42 16.05 16.05 31.24
N PHE A 43 17.04 16.85 30.84
CA PHE A 43 17.67 16.80 29.52
C PHE A 43 19.18 16.71 29.67
N LEU A 44 19.81 15.68 29.08
CA LEU A 44 21.26 15.47 29.17
C LEU A 44 21.78 15.52 30.62
N GLY A 45 21.03 14.92 31.55
CA GLY A 45 21.42 14.80 32.97
C GLY A 45 21.17 16.05 33.84
N ARG A 46 20.50 17.09 33.33
CA ARG A 46 20.18 18.31 34.09
C ARG A 46 18.71 18.73 33.93
N PRO A 47 18.12 19.41 34.93
CA PRO A 47 16.77 19.97 34.79
C PRO A 47 16.71 20.96 33.62
N ALA A 48 15.66 20.85 32.80
CA ALA A 48 15.42 21.70 31.64
C ALA A 48 13.93 22.05 31.52
N HIS A 49 13.65 23.17 30.87
CA HIS A 49 12.30 23.60 30.50
C HIS A 49 12.02 23.17 29.05
N PHE A 50 10.94 22.45 28.81
CA PHE A 50 10.56 21.96 27.49
C PHE A 50 9.41 22.78 26.93
N ILE A 51 9.54 23.16 25.66
CA ILE A 51 8.54 23.87 24.88
C ILE A 51 8.26 23.01 23.66
N VAL A 52 7.12 22.32 23.63
CA VAL A 52 6.72 21.45 22.52
C VAL A 52 5.68 22.15 21.67
N THR A 53 5.90 22.19 20.36
CA THR A 53 4.96 22.74 19.39
C THR A 53 5.04 21.97 18.08
N SER A 54 4.36 22.45 17.04
CA SER A 54 4.36 21.81 15.73
C SER A 54 4.40 22.79 14.57
N THR A 55 4.71 22.24 13.40
CA THR A 55 4.32 22.78 12.09
C THR A 55 2.90 22.32 11.74
N THR A 56 2.51 22.41 10.46
CA THR A 56 1.29 21.80 9.90
C THR A 56 1.62 21.13 8.57
N GLY A 57 2.59 20.20 8.58
CA GLY A 57 3.29 19.74 7.37
C GLY A 57 4.40 20.71 6.94
N HIS A 58 4.70 20.77 5.64
CA HIS A 58 5.69 21.69 5.07
C HIS A 58 5.45 23.14 5.49
N VAL A 59 6.53 23.79 5.93
CA VAL A 59 6.61 25.22 6.23
C VAL A 59 6.72 26.02 4.94
N PHE A 60 7.44 25.49 3.95
CA PHE A 60 7.67 26.16 2.66
C PHE A 60 7.09 25.39 1.47
N SER A 61 6.77 26.11 0.41
CA SER A 61 6.43 25.58 -0.91
C SER A 61 7.40 26.13 -1.96
N CYS A 62 7.77 25.29 -2.92
CA CYS A 62 8.60 25.66 -4.06
C CYS A 62 7.73 26.23 -5.18
N ASP A 63 8.10 27.40 -5.70
CA ASP A 63 7.49 27.97 -6.89
C ASP A 63 8.52 28.78 -7.69
N PHE A 64 8.17 29.18 -8.90
CA PHE A 64 8.96 30.11 -9.69
C PHE A 64 8.92 31.52 -9.09
N THR A 65 9.96 32.31 -9.40
CA THR A 65 9.92 33.75 -9.15
C THR A 65 8.73 34.42 -9.86
N SER A 66 8.26 35.55 -9.33
CA SER A 66 7.13 36.32 -9.89
C SER A 66 7.33 36.70 -11.37
N ALA A 67 8.58 36.84 -11.83
CA ALA A 67 8.92 37.09 -13.23
C ALA A 67 8.53 35.95 -14.18
N HIS A 68 8.43 34.71 -13.69
CA HIS A 68 8.19 33.49 -14.49
C HIS A 68 6.83 32.84 -14.19
N GLN A 69 6.04 33.42 -13.28
CA GLN A 69 4.70 32.92 -12.92
C GLN A 69 3.63 33.28 -13.97
N ASN A 70 3.84 34.32 -14.78
CA ASN A 70 2.87 34.72 -15.80
C ASN A 70 2.92 33.79 -17.02
N TRP A 71 1.83 33.06 -17.29
CA TRP A 71 1.77 32.08 -18.37
C TRP A 71 1.89 32.75 -19.74
N ASP A 72 1.27 33.91 -19.96
CA ASP A 72 1.26 34.58 -21.27
C ASP A 72 2.60 35.21 -21.66
N LYS A 73 3.42 35.55 -20.66
CA LYS A 73 4.69 36.28 -20.86
C LYS A 73 5.94 35.41 -20.76
N THR A 74 5.80 34.17 -20.28
CA THR A 74 6.93 33.27 -20.03
C THR A 74 6.91 32.13 -21.04
N GLU A 75 7.99 32.02 -21.81
CA GLU A 75 8.23 30.88 -22.70
C GLU A 75 8.44 29.60 -21.88
N GLU A 76 7.81 28.50 -22.26
CA GLU A 76 7.82 27.26 -21.48
C GLU A 76 9.22 26.65 -21.34
N GLU A 77 10.04 26.73 -22.39
CA GLU A 77 11.42 26.22 -22.38
C GLU A 77 12.30 26.95 -21.35
N SER A 78 12.04 28.24 -21.11
CA SER A 78 12.81 29.03 -20.14
C SER A 78 12.63 28.54 -18.70
N LEU A 79 11.52 27.83 -18.39
CA LEU A 79 11.21 27.34 -17.05
C LEU A 79 12.18 26.28 -16.54
N PHE A 80 12.87 25.56 -17.44
CA PHE A 80 13.90 24.59 -17.02
C PHE A 80 15.10 25.27 -16.33
N GLN A 81 15.43 26.48 -16.76
CA GLN A 81 16.54 27.28 -16.21
C GLN A 81 16.06 28.35 -15.22
N ALA A 82 14.76 28.59 -15.14
CA ALA A 82 14.19 29.61 -14.27
C ALA A 82 14.53 29.35 -12.79
N PRO A 83 14.87 30.40 -12.03
CA PRO A 83 15.11 30.29 -10.60
C PRO A 83 13.80 29.99 -9.85
N VAL A 84 13.91 29.13 -8.84
CA VAL A 84 12.84 28.83 -7.89
C VAL A 84 13.03 29.58 -6.59
N VAL A 85 11.92 29.82 -5.89
CA VAL A 85 11.86 30.43 -4.58
C VAL A 85 11.05 29.55 -3.64
N TRP A 86 11.37 29.63 -2.36
CA TRP A 86 10.69 28.91 -1.29
C TRP A 86 9.94 29.92 -0.44
N THR A 87 8.61 29.84 -0.45
CA THR A 87 7.73 30.77 0.27
C THR A 87 6.87 30.02 1.28
N GLU A 88 6.34 30.69 2.31
CA GLU A 88 5.49 30.00 3.29
C GLU A 88 4.33 29.27 2.61
N ALA A 89 4.22 27.96 2.85
CA ALA A 89 3.19 27.12 2.23
C ALA A 89 1.78 27.51 2.68
N ASN A 90 1.64 28.02 3.91
CA ASN A 90 0.36 28.49 4.45
C ASN A 90 0.53 29.79 5.25
N HIS A 91 0.22 30.90 4.60
CA HIS A 91 0.27 32.25 5.20
C HIS A 91 -0.70 32.47 6.36
N ASN A 92 -1.77 31.66 6.50
CA ASN A 92 -2.75 31.84 7.57
C ASN A 92 -2.21 31.39 8.93
N HIS A 93 -1.35 30.37 8.95
CA HIS A 93 -0.82 29.79 10.19
C HIS A 93 0.43 30.52 10.70
N LYS A 94 1.11 31.32 9.86
CA LYS A 94 2.32 32.08 10.20
C LYS A 94 3.35 31.23 10.95
N VAL A 95 3.58 30.01 10.45
CA VAL A 95 4.41 28.98 11.11
C VAL A 95 5.80 29.52 11.39
N SER A 96 6.41 30.25 10.44
CA SER A 96 7.76 30.78 10.61
C SER A 96 7.83 31.76 11.79
N HIS A 97 6.95 32.76 11.81
CA HIS A 97 6.90 33.73 12.91
C HIS A 97 6.63 33.07 14.27
N HIS A 98 5.76 32.05 14.31
CA HIS A 98 5.50 31.27 15.52
C HIS A 98 6.78 30.59 16.04
N LEU A 99 7.47 29.84 15.17
CA LEU A 99 8.72 29.15 15.51
C LEU A 99 9.84 30.11 15.91
N GLU A 100 10.01 31.22 15.19
CA GLU A 100 10.98 32.28 15.52
C GLU A 100 10.74 32.84 16.92
N SER A 101 9.47 33.08 17.28
CA SER A 101 9.10 33.66 18.57
C SER A 101 9.45 32.74 19.75
N LEU A 102 9.31 31.43 19.59
CA LEU A 102 9.64 30.43 20.61
C LEU A 102 11.15 30.15 20.67
N ALA A 103 11.83 30.17 19.52
CA ALA A 103 13.26 29.89 19.41
C ALA A 103 14.14 30.91 20.14
N LYS A 104 13.73 32.19 20.22
CA LYS A 104 14.48 33.30 20.85
C LYS A 104 14.97 33.03 22.28
N TYR A 105 14.31 32.13 23.00
CA TYR A 105 14.60 31.84 24.40
C TYR A 105 15.04 30.39 24.63
N CYS A 106 15.42 29.69 23.57
CA CYS A 106 15.79 28.27 23.61
C CYS A 106 17.29 28.05 23.40
N ASP A 107 17.83 27.06 24.10
CA ASP A 107 19.23 26.64 24.04
C ASP A 107 19.42 25.38 23.16
N PHE A 108 18.35 24.60 22.98
CA PHE A 108 18.33 23.32 22.27
C PHE A 108 17.12 23.22 21.34
N LEU A 109 17.32 22.53 20.21
CA LEU A 109 16.24 22.14 19.29
C LEU A 109 16.22 20.62 19.18
N VAL A 110 15.06 19.99 19.37
CA VAL A 110 14.83 18.57 19.11
C VAL A 110 13.72 18.43 18.09
N LEU A 111 14.05 17.83 16.95
CA LEU A 111 13.16 17.64 15.82
C LEU A 111 12.41 16.31 15.98
N TRP A 112 11.09 16.40 15.97
CA TRP A 112 10.12 15.32 16.19
C TRP A 112 9.16 15.15 15.00
N LEU A 113 9.65 15.45 13.80
CA LEU A 113 8.89 15.28 12.58
C LEU A 113 8.79 13.79 12.23
N ASP A 114 7.84 13.40 11.37
CA ASP A 114 7.73 11.98 11.02
C ASP A 114 9.03 11.50 10.34
N CYS A 115 9.39 10.23 10.51
CA CYS A 115 10.72 9.73 10.14
C CYS A 115 10.77 9.17 8.70
N ASP A 116 10.11 9.85 7.76
CA ASP A 116 10.27 9.64 6.34
C ASP A 116 11.11 10.75 5.68
N ARG A 117 11.25 10.68 4.35
CA ARG A 117 12.02 11.69 3.61
C ARG A 117 11.41 13.08 3.70
N GLU A 118 10.08 13.19 3.66
CA GLU A 118 9.37 14.48 3.71
C GLU A 118 9.55 15.11 5.10
N GLY A 119 9.34 14.37 6.19
CA GLY A 119 9.58 14.85 7.55
C GLY A 119 11.04 15.24 7.79
N GLU A 120 11.99 14.53 7.19
CA GLU A 120 13.40 14.93 7.19
C GLU A 120 13.66 16.21 6.39
N ASN A 121 12.92 16.47 5.30
CA ASN A 121 13.00 17.75 4.59
C ASN A 121 12.44 18.91 5.44
N ILE A 122 11.28 18.71 6.07
CA ILE A 122 10.65 19.70 6.96
C ILE A 122 11.55 19.97 8.18
N CYS A 123 12.36 19.01 8.64
CA CYS A 123 13.37 19.26 9.67
C CYS A 123 14.30 20.41 9.29
N PHE A 124 14.77 20.44 8.04
CA PHE A 124 15.65 21.51 7.56
C PHE A 124 14.90 22.82 7.34
N GLU A 125 13.63 22.79 6.92
CA GLU A 125 12.79 23.99 6.86
C GLU A 125 12.64 24.63 8.26
N VAL A 126 12.34 23.83 9.28
CA VAL A 126 12.27 24.27 10.68
C VAL A 126 13.62 24.85 11.13
N MET A 127 14.71 24.15 10.81
CA MET A 127 16.06 24.62 11.15
C MET A 127 16.36 25.98 10.52
N ASP A 128 16.04 26.19 9.25
CA ASP A 128 16.32 27.45 8.55
C ASP A 128 15.56 28.64 9.17
N VAL A 129 14.34 28.40 9.66
CA VAL A 129 13.57 29.38 10.42
C VAL A 129 14.20 29.69 11.78
N VAL A 130 14.55 28.66 12.57
CA VAL A 130 14.92 28.85 13.99
C VAL A 130 16.41 29.13 14.23
N LYS A 131 17.30 28.76 13.29
CA LYS A 131 18.76 28.78 13.48
C LYS A 131 19.32 30.16 13.82
N LYS A 132 18.68 31.24 13.35
CA LYS A 132 19.08 32.63 13.66
C LYS A 132 18.61 33.12 15.02
N HIS A 133 17.70 32.40 15.67
CA HIS A 133 17.04 32.81 16.90
C HIS A 133 17.41 31.95 18.11
N ILE A 134 17.87 30.72 17.89
CA ILE A 134 18.31 29.84 18.97
C ILE A 134 19.69 30.24 19.50
N SER A 135 19.89 30.19 20.82
CA SER A 135 21.13 30.63 21.48
C SER A 135 22.37 29.81 21.08
N ALA A 136 22.19 28.53 20.75
CA ALA A 136 23.26 27.61 20.40
C ALA A 136 22.90 26.77 19.16
N PRO A 137 23.16 27.28 17.94
CA PRO A 137 22.79 26.62 16.68
C PRO A 137 23.40 25.23 16.46
N GLN A 138 24.45 24.86 17.20
CA GLN A 138 25.07 23.54 17.19
C GLN A 138 24.27 22.47 17.95
N ASN A 139 23.34 22.89 18.81
CA ASN A 139 22.57 22.04 19.72
C ASN A 139 21.25 21.56 19.10
N ILE A 140 21.32 21.07 17.86
CA ILE A 140 20.18 20.53 17.12
C ILE A 140 20.23 19.01 17.16
N PHE A 141 19.11 18.38 17.48
CA PHE A 141 18.94 16.94 17.64
C PHE A 141 17.74 16.44 16.83
N ARG A 142 17.80 15.18 16.39
CA ARG A 142 16.72 14.51 15.65
C ARG A 142 16.27 13.27 16.43
N ALA A 143 15.00 13.24 16.81
CA ALA A 143 14.38 12.04 17.38
C ALA A 143 13.94 11.11 16.23
N HIS A 144 14.24 9.81 16.37
CA HIS A 144 13.83 8.77 15.42
C HIS A 144 12.86 7.81 16.11
N PHE A 145 11.67 7.63 15.53
CA PHE A 145 10.60 6.82 16.10
C PHE A 145 9.74 6.22 14.98
N SER A 146 9.17 5.04 15.23
CA SER A 146 8.28 4.36 14.27
C SER A 146 6.84 4.19 14.77
N ALA A 147 6.54 4.67 15.97
CA ALA A 147 5.21 4.61 16.58
C ALA A 147 5.05 5.70 17.65
N ILE A 148 3.82 6.14 17.88
CA ILE A 148 3.49 7.10 18.93
C ILE A 148 3.02 6.32 20.16
N THR A 149 3.96 5.66 20.81
CA THR A 149 3.74 4.98 22.10
C THR A 149 4.68 5.54 23.17
N LYS A 150 4.32 5.33 24.43
CA LYS A 150 5.13 5.77 25.56
C LYS A 150 6.56 5.24 25.47
N GLU A 151 6.69 3.95 25.15
CA GLU A 151 7.96 3.23 25.07
C GLU A 151 8.83 3.79 23.94
N GLU A 152 8.26 3.92 22.74
CA GLU A 152 8.99 4.36 21.54
C GLU A 152 9.43 5.82 21.66
N ILE A 153 8.54 6.71 22.12
CA ILE A 153 8.85 8.14 22.30
C ILE A 153 9.92 8.32 23.39
N THR A 154 9.85 7.55 24.48
CA THR A 154 10.87 7.61 25.54
C THR A 154 12.22 7.12 25.02
N HIS A 155 12.23 6.02 24.25
CA HIS A 155 13.45 5.48 23.64
C HIS A 155 14.07 6.48 22.64
N ALA A 156 13.26 7.10 21.78
CA ALA A 156 13.72 8.11 20.82
C ALA A 156 14.33 9.33 21.53
N PHE A 157 13.71 9.78 22.62
CA PHE A 157 14.21 10.91 23.42
C PHE A 157 15.55 10.61 24.12
N GLN A 158 15.79 9.35 24.48
CA GLN A 158 17.06 8.93 25.09
C GLN A 158 18.18 8.71 24.05
N ASN A 159 17.83 8.44 22.80
CA ASN A 159 18.75 8.09 21.72
C ASN A 159 18.68 9.10 20.56
N LEU A 160 18.84 10.38 20.89
CA LEU A 160 18.77 11.45 19.89
C LEU A 160 19.94 11.39 18.89
N GLY A 161 19.60 11.49 17.61
CA GLY A 161 20.54 11.57 16.50
C GLY A 161 20.72 13.00 15.97
N LYS A 162 21.15 13.07 14.71
CA LYS A 162 21.29 14.32 13.93
C LYS A 162 20.45 14.24 12.66
N PRO A 163 19.90 15.36 12.18
CA PRO A 163 19.18 15.38 10.91
C PRO A 163 20.13 15.13 9.72
N ASN A 164 19.61 14.51 8.67
CA ASN A 164 20.35 14.05 7.49
C ASN A 164 20.07 14.95 6.28
N LYS A 165 21.04 15.81 5.95
CA LYS A 165 20.89 16.79 4.86
C LYS A 165 20.72 16.13 3.49
N ASN A 166 21.37 14.99 3.25
CA ASN A 166 21.28 14.30 1.95
C ASN A 166 19.86 13.81 1.65
N VAL A 167 19.12 13.39 2.68
CA VAL A 167 17.72 12.96 2.54
C VAL A 167 16.83 14.17 2.24
N SER A 168 17.02 15.28 2.97
CA SER A 168 16.34 16.55 2.70
C SER A 168 16.61 17.07 1.27
N ASP A 169 17.87 17.05 0.83
CA ASP A 169 18.28 17.48 -0.52
C ASP A 169 17.63 16.65 -1.62
N ALA A 170 17.44 15.36 -1.41
CA ALA A 170 16.74 14.49 -2.36
C ALA A 170 15.26 14.93 -2.54
N VAL A 171 14.58 15.31 -1.46
CA VAL A 171 13.20 15.83 -1.53
C VAL A 171 13.16 17.18 -2.22
N THR A 172 14.06 18.10 -1.88
CA THR A 172 14.16 19.42 -2.54
C THR A 172 14.40 19.27 -4.04
N CYS A 173 15.30 18.37 -4.45
CA CYS A 173 15.56 18.05 -5.85
C CYS A 173 14.31 17.51 -6.55
N ARG A 174 13.60 16.55 -5.92
CA ARG A 174 12.34 16.00 -6.45
C ARG A 174 11.28 17.10 -6.64
N GLN A 175 11.07 17.95 -5.64
CA GLN A 175 10.09 19.04 -5.70
C GLN A 175 10.41 20.04 -6.82
N GLU A 176 11.68 20.40 -7.01
CA GLU A 176 12.10 21.29 -8.11
C GLU A 176 11.91 20.63 -9.48
N LEU A 177 12.26 19.35 -9.63
CA LEU A 177 12.05 18.60 -10.88
C LEU A 177 10.56 18.49 -11.23
N ASP A 178 9.73 18.12 -10.25
CA ASP A 178 8.28 18.00 -10.42
C ASP A 178 7.66 19.34 -10.83
N LEU A 179 8.09 20.46 -10.21
CA LEU A 179 7.66 21.81 -10.57
C LEU A 179 8.08 22.16 -11.99
N LYS A 180 9.36 22.04 -12.31
CA LYS A 180 9.92 22.50 -13.60
C LYS A 180 9.35 21.71 -14.77
N VAL A 181 9.44 20.39 -14.71
CA VAL A 181 8.93 19.51 -15.76
C VAL A 181 7.40 19.60 -15.82
N GLY A 182 6.73 19.52 -14.67
CA GLY A 182 5.27 19.54 -14.61
C GLY A 182 4.68 20.83 -15.20
N VAL A 183 5.17 21.99 -14.76
CA VAL A 183 4.64 23.29 -15.22
C VAL A 183 5.00 23.53 -16.68
N ALA A 184 6.23 23.27 -17.13
CA ALA A 184 6.62 23.49 -18.52
C ALA A 184 5.73 22.73 -19.51
N PHE A 185 5.57 21.41 -19.31
CA PHE A 185 4.74 20.58 -20.18
C PHE A 185 3.24 20.86 -20.02
N THR A 186 2.78 21.21 -18.82
CA THR A 186 1.38 21.59 -18.59
C THR A 186 1.02 22.89 -19.30
N ARG A 187 1.86 23.92 -19.19
CA ARG A 187 1.65 25.22 -19.87
C ARG A 187 1.63 25.03 -21.38
N PHE A 188 2.61 24.30 -21.90
CA PHE A 188 2.72 24.02 -23.33
C PHE A 188 1.47 23.35 -23.88
N GLN A 189 1.04 22.22 -23.29
CA GLN A 189 -0.13 21.50 -23.76
C GLN A 189 -1.42 22.31 -23.59
N THR A 190 -1.57 22.98 -22.45
CA THR A 190 -2.77 23.79 -22.18
C THR A 190 -2.90 24.91 -23.20
N LYS A 191 -1.85 25.71 -23.43
CA LYS A 191 -1.86 26.76 -24.46
C LYS A 191 -2.06 26.18 -25.86
N PHE A 192 -1.40 25.06 -26.15
CA PHE A 192 -1.51 24.43 -27.46
C PHE A 192 -2.94 23.98 -27.77
N PHE A 193 -3.69 23.48 -26.79
CA PHE A 193 -5.06 22.98 -26.99
C PHE A 193 -6.16 24.01 -26.69
N GLN A 194 -5.83 25.13 -26.05
CA GLN A 194 -6.79 26.17 -25.71
C GLN A 194 -7.54 26.67 -26.95
N GLY A 195 -8.86 26.57 -26.93
CA GLY A 195 -9.73 27.02 -28.03
C GLY A 195 -9.70 26.16 -29.30
N LYS A 196 -8.92 25.07 -29.36
CA LYS A 196 -8.86 24.18 -30.54
C LYS A 196 -10.02 23.19 -30.65
N TYR A 197 -10.62 22.80 -29.51
CA TYR A 197 -11.69 21.81 -29.46
C TYR A 197 -12.85 22.35 -28.63
N GLY A 198 -14.05 22.44 -29.22
CA GLY A 198 -15.25 22.91 -28.53
C GLY A 198 -15.72 21.99 -27.39
N ASP A 199 -15.38 20.71 -27.46
CA ASP A 199 -15.76 19.67 -26.50
C ASP A 199 -14.67 19.37 -25.45
N LEU A 200 -13.55 20.11 -25.48
CA LEU A 200 -12.50 19.98 -24.46
C LEU A 200 -12.88 20.82 -23.24
N ASP A 201 -13.60 20.19 -22.31
CA ASP A 201 -14.06 20.77 -21.04
C ASP A 201 -12.93 20.91 -19.98
N ALA A 202 -11.68 20.61 -20.36
CA ALA A 202 -10.53 20.74 -19.47
C ALA A 202 -9.91 22.13 -19.58
N SER A 203 -10.08 22.95 -18.54
CA SER A 203 -9.38 24.24 -18.43
C SER A 203 -7.85 24.11 -18.37
N VAL A 204 -7.33 22.93 -17.97
CA VAL A 204 -5.91 22.62 -17.89
C VAL A 204 -5.63 21.18 -18.32
N VAL A 205 -4.72 20.99 -19.29
CA VAL A 205 -4.15 19.69 -19.64
C VAL A 205 -2.80 19.56 -18.94
N SER A 206 -2.78 18.85 -17.82
CA SER A 206 -1.60 18.66 -16.98
C SER A 206 -0.67 17.53 -17.42
N TYR A 207 0.62 17.73 -17.18
CA TYR A 207 1.65 16.70 -17.24
C TYR A 207 2.32 16.57 -15.88
N GLY A 208 2.65 15.34 -15.49
CA GLY A 208 3.52 15.09 -14.33
C GLY A 208 4.48 13.95 -14.63
N PRO A 209 5.77 14.06 -14.25
CA PRO A 209 6.78 13.07 -14.60
C PRO A 209 6.47 11.66 -14.08
N CYS A 210 5.78 11.52 -12.94
CA CYS A 210 5.27 10.23 -12.45
C CYS A 210 3.78 9.99 -12.78
N GLN A 211 2.96 11.04 -12.83
CA GLN A 211 1.53 10.94 -13.13
C GLN A 211 1.28 10.39 -14.54
N THR A 212 2.08 10.82 -15.52
CA THR A 212 1.93 10.41 -16.93
C THR A 212 2.25 8.92 -17.12
N PRO A 213 3.37 8.36 -16.60
CA PRO A 213 3.60 6.91 -16.60
C PRO A 213 2.52 6.11 -15.85
N THR A 214 1.98 6.62 -14.74
CA THR A 214 0.86 5.97 -14.03
C THR A 214 -0.37 5.86 -14.93
N LEU A 215 -0.74 6.93 -15.64
CA LEU A 215 -1.83 6.89 -16.63
C LEU A 215 -1.53 5.93 -17.78
N ALA A 216 -0.28 5.88 -18.24
CA ALA A 216 0.14 5.04 -19.35
C ALA A 216 -0.13 3.54 -19.10
N PHE A 217 -0.01 3.05 -17.85
CA PHE A 217 -0.39 1.66 -17.53
C PHE A 217 -1.88 1.39 -17.80
N CYS A 218 -2.76 2.32 -17.43
CA CYS A 218 -4.20 2.19 -17.68
C CYS A 218 -4.52 2.25 -19.19
N VAL A 219 -3.86 3.15 -19.92
CA VAL A 219 -4.03 3.29 -21.38
C VAL A 219 -3.49 2.05 -22.11
N HIS A 220 -2.33 1.52 -21.70
CA HIS A 220 -1.78 0.31 -22.29
C HIS A 220 -2.73 -0.88 -22.11
N ARG A 221 -3.31 -1.06 -20.92
CA ARG A 221 -4.35 -2.08 -20.70
C ARG A 221 -5.58 -1.83 -21.56
N HIS A 222 -6.00 -0.58 -21.74
CA HIS A 222 -7.10 -0.25 -22.64
C HIS A 222 -6.81 -0.67 -24.09
N ASP A 223 -5.58 -0.47 -24.56
CA ASP A 223 -5.14 -0.89 -25.90
C ASP A 223 -5.12 -2.42 -26.03
N GLU A 224 -4.61 -3.13 -25.02
CA GLU A 224 -4.64 -4.61 -24.97
C GLU A 224 -6.08 -5.13 -25.12
N ILE A 225 -7.06 -4.46 -24.51
CA ILE A 225 -8.48 -4.82 -24.59
C ILE A 225 -9.04 -4.51 -25.98
N LEU A 226 -8.76 -3.32 -26.51
CA LEU A 226 -9.32 -2.84 -27.77
C LEU A 226 -8.82 -3.66 -28.97
N TYR A 227 -7.55 -4.03 -28.97
CA TYR A 227 -6.91 -4.75 -30.07
C TYR A 227 -6.90 -6.27 -29.88
N PHE A 228 -7.46 -6.78 -28.78
CA PHE A 228 -7.61 -8.21 -28.57
C PHE A 228 -8.47 -8.85 -29.66
N LYS A 229 -7.97 -9.92 -30.28
CA LYS A 229 -8.73 -10.72 -31.24
C LYS A 229 -9.12 -12.05 -30.58
N PRO A 230 -10.39 -12.25 -30.23
CA PRO A 230 -10.84 -13.49 -29.63
C PRO A 230 -10.62 -14.69 -30.56
N GLU A 231 -10.18 -15.79 -29.98
CA GLU A 231 -9.95 -17.06 -30.68
C GLU A 231 -10.88 -18.12 -30.11
N ASN A 232 -11.54 -18.86 -31.00
CA ASN A 232 -12.39 -19.98 -30.62
C ASN A 232 -11.51 -21.15 -30.19
N PHE A 233 -11.93 -21.83 -29.13
CA PHE A 233 -11.27 -23.04 -28.66
C PHE A 233 -12.30 -24.09 -28.25
N TRP A 234 -11.86 -25.34 -28.22
CA TRP A 234 -12.67 -26.49 -27.85
C TRP A 234 -11.96 -27.30 -26.76
N ARG A 235 -12.73 -27.73 -25.76
CA ARG A 235 -12.26 -28.59 -24.68
C ARG A 235 -13.14 -29.82 -24.55
N LEU A 236 -12.51 -30.94 -24.24
CA LEU A 236 -13.19 -32.21 -23.96
C LEU A 236 -13.43 -32.31 -22.46
N VAL A 237 -14.68 -32.49 -22.08
CA VAL A 237 -15.10 -32.52 -20.68
C VAL A 237 -15.83 -33.83 -20.40
N PRO A 238 -15.11 -34.91 -20.05
CA PRO A 238 -15.74 -36.15 -19.65
C PRO A 238 -16.34 -36.04 -18.26
N VAL A 239 -17.57 -36.52 -18.13
CA VAL A 239 -18.25 -36.76 -16.87
C VAL A 239 -18.26 -38.26 -16.65
N ALA A 240 -17.74 -38.69 -15.51
CA ALA A 240 -17.65 -40.11 -15.20
C ALA A 240 -18.29 -40.39 -13.85
N SER A 241 -18.91 -41.57 -13.75
CA SER A 241 -19.66 -41.97 -12.56
C SER A 241 -19.17 -43.32 -12.04
N ARG A 242 -19.02 -43.42 -10.72
CA ARG A 242 -18.75 -44.69 -10.03
C ARG A 242 -19.90 -45.00 -9.08
N GLY A 243 -20.57 -46.12 -9.30
CA GLY A 243 -21.65 -46.61 -8.42
C GLY A 243 -22.90 -45.73 -8.35
N GLY A 244 -23.13 -44.83 -9.32
CA GLY A 244 -24.33 -43.99 -9.41
C GLY A 244 -24.41 -42.82 -8.42
N ALA A 245 -23.48 -42.70 -7.46
CA ALA A 245 -23.54 -41.69 -6.40
C ALA A 245 -22.60 -40.48 -6.61
N ILE A 246 -21.58 -40.59 -7.47
CA ILE A 246 -20.58 -39.53 -7.66
C ILE A 246 -20.41 -39.26 -9.16
N ASN A 247 -20.86 -38.09 -9.61
CA ASN A 247 -20.55 -37.57 -10.96
C ASN A 247 -19.35 -36.63 -10.85
N LEU A 248 -18.19 -37.05 -11.34
CA LEU A 248 -16.99 -36.23 -11.39
C LEU A 248 -16.79 -35.71 -12.81
N GLN A 249 -16.61 -34.41 -12.94
CA GLN A 249 -16.18 -33.77 -14.18
C GLN A 249 -14.66 -33.71 -14.18
N PHE A 250 -14.01 -34.34 -15.16
CA PHE A 250 -12.55 -34.32 -15.25
C PHE A 250 -12.09 -33.23 -16.22
N ASP A 251 -10.95 -32.62 -15.90
CA ASP A 251 -10.25 -31.66 -16.75
C ASP A 251 -9.29 -32.39 -17.69
N TRP A 252 -9.33 -32.05 -18.97
CA TRP A 252 -8.43 -32.61 -19.97
C TRP A 252 -7.00 -32.13 -19.77
N GLU A 253 -6.04 -33.04 -19.67
CA GLU A 253 -4.64 -32.66 -19.40
C GLU A 253 -3.99 -31.90 -20.57
N ARG A 254 -4.53 -32.00 -21.81
CA ARG A 254 -4.11 -31.13 -22.92
C ARG A 254 -4.67 -29.71 -22.84
N GLY A 255 -5.62 -29.44 -21.95
CA GLY A 255 -6.31 -28.18 -21.83
C GLY A 255 -7.37 -27.97 -22.92
N ARG A 256 -6.99 -27.30 -24.01
CA ARG A 256 -7.90 -26.89 -25.10
C ARG A 256 -7.21 -26.96 -26.46
N LEU A 257 -8.00 -27.10 -27.52
CA LEU A 257 -7.55 -26.99 -28.91
C LEU A 257 -8.17 -25.78 -29.59
N PHE A 258 -7.44 -25.18 -30.53
CA PHE A 258 -7.91 -24.09 -31.39
C PHE A 258 -8.32 -24.58 -32.80
N ASP A 259 -8.27 -25.89 -33.03
CA ASP A 259 -8.73 -26.54 -34.26
C ASP A 259 -10.00 -27.36 -33.98
N GLU A 260 -11.11 -26.95 -34.57
CA GLU A 260 -12.40 -27.59 -34.39
C GLU A 260 -12.42 -29.02 -34.93
N THR A 261 -11.83 -29.25 -36.10
CA THR A 261 -11.83 -30.54 -36.76
C THR A 261 -11.10 -31.58 -35.91
N MET A 262 -9.93 -31.22 -35.39
CA MET A 262 -9.17 -32.08 -34.48
C MET A 262 -9.92 -32.35 -33.17
N ALA A 263 -10.57 -31.34 -32.60
CA ALA A 263 -11.36 -31.52 -31.38
C ALA A 263 -12.56 -32.45 -31.60
N ARG A 264 -13.24 -32.34 -32.76
CA ARG A 264 -14.33 -33.25 -33.16
C ARG A 264 -13.85 -34.67 -33.43
N LEU A 265 -12.70 -34.84 -34.07
CA LEU A 265 -12.12 -36.17 -34.31
C LEU A 265 -11.77 -36.88 -32.99
N LEU A 266 -11.18 -36.16 -32.03
CA LEU A 266 -10.90 -36.69 -30.70
C LEU A 266 -12.19 -37.00 -29.93
N HIS A 267 -13.20 -36.12 -30.00
CA HIS A 267 -14.52 -36.36 -29.40
C HIS A 267 -15.18 -37.63 -29.92
N GLN A 268 -15.15 -37.85 -31.23
CA GLN A 268 -15.67 -39.06 -31.86
C GLN A 268 -14.88 -40.30 -31.43
N LYS A 269 -13.55 -40.22 -31.37
CA LYS A 269 -12.68 -41.32 -30.90
C LYS A 269 -13.04 -41.74 -29.48
N LEU A 270 -13.22 -40.78 -28.56
CA LEU A 270 -13.52 -41.04 -27.16
C LEU A 270 -14.94 -41.59 -26.93
N ASN A 271 -15.87 -41.38 -27.87
CA ASN A 271 -17.22 -41.94 -27.78
C ASN A 271 -17.30 -43.42 -28.19
N LYS A 272 -16.25 -43.99 -28.80
CA LYS A 272 -16.25 -45.41 -29.25
C LYS A 272 -16.13 -46.40 -28.09
N ASP A 273 -15.43 -46.01 -27.03
CA ASP A 273 -15.26 -46.80 -25.82
C ASP A 273 -15.26 -45.83 -24.64
N ARG A 274 -16.14 -46.08 -23.67
CA ARG A 274 -16.40 -45.20 -22.53
C ARG A 274 -15.82 -45.73 -21.22
N ASN A 275 -14.97 -46.76 -21.29
CA ASN A 275 -14.31 -47.32 -20.11
C ASN A 275 -12.96 -46.63 -19.90
N ALA A 276 -12.95 -45.58 -19.08
CA ALA A 276 -11.69 -44.95 -18.71
C ALA A 276 -10.97 -45.80 -17.65
N ILE A 277 -9.65 -45.86 -17.69
CA ILE A 277 -8.84 -46.60 -16.71
C ILE A 277 -8.14 -45.59 -15.81
N VAL A 278 -8.24 -45.78 -14.49
CA VAL A 278 -7.47 -44.98 -13.54
C VAL A 278 -5.99 -45.33 -13.69
N ARG A 279 -5.17 -44.36 -14.09
CA ARG A 279 -3.72 -44.52 -14.26
C ARG A 279 -2.91 -44.02 -13.08
N HIS A 280 -3.41 -43.01 -12.39
CA HIS A 280 -2.69 -42.38 -11.30
C HIS A 280 -3.64 -41.89 -10.22
N VAL A 281 -3.31 -42.16 -8.96
CA VAL A 281 -3.95 -41.61 -7.77
C VAL A 281 -2.82 -41.15 -6.86
N SER A 282 -2.82 -39.88 -6.48
CA SER A 282 -1.81 -39.32 -5.58
C SER A 282 -2.43 -38.41 -4.55
N GLU A 283 -1.86 -38.46 -3.36
CA GLU A 283 -2.08 -37.48 -2.31
C GLU A 283 -0.78 -36.69 -2.11
N SER A 284 -0.90 -35.37 -2.07
CA SER A 284 0.20 -34.46 -1.83
C SER A 284 -0.23 -33.42 -0.81
N TYR A 285 0.67 -33.05 0.09
CA TYR A 285 0.46 -31.97 1.04
C TYR A 285 1.14 -30.71 0.52
N GLU A 286 0.39 -29.62 0.47
CA GLU A 286 0.93 -28.29 0.22
C GLU A 286 0.76 -27.42 1.45
N SER A 287 1.71 -26.52 1.65
CA SER A 287 1.59 -25.49 2.68
C SER A 287 1.21 -24.18 2.02
N LYS A 288 0.06 -23.62 2.42
CA LYS A 288 -0.27 -22.23 2.11
C LYS A 288 0.45 -21.37 3.14
N VAL A 289 1.46 -20.66 2.67
CA VAL A 289 2.36 -19.90 3.53
C VAL A 289 1.67 -18.64 4.05
N ARG A 290 1.86 -18.36 5.34
CA ARG A 290 1.43 -17.13 6.00
C ARG A 290 2.04 -15.88 5.35
N PRO A 291 1.44 -14.70 5.52
CA PRO A 291 1.98 -13.47 4.95
C PRO A 291 3.28 -13.04 5.64
N THR A 292 4.09 -12.24 4.94
CA THR A 292 5.16 -11.44 5.56
C THR A 292 4.57 -10.28 6.37
N GLY A 293 5.42 -9.49 7.04
CA GLY A 293 4.99 -8.22 7.62
C GLY A 293 4.33 -7.33 6.56
N LEU A 294 3.35 -6.53 6.98
CA LEU A 294 2.57 -5.66 6.10
C LEU A 294 3.39 -4.42 5.73
N ASN A 295 3.51 -4.10 4.44
CA ASN A 295 4.06 -2.84 3.97
C ASN A 295 2.95 -1.93 3.41
N THR A 296 3.30 -0.70 3.05
CA THR A 296 2.35 0.30 2.52
C THR A 296 1.66 -0.16 1.25
N VAL A 297 2.40 -0.80 0.33
CA VAL A 297 1.86 -1.24 -0.95
C VAL A 297 0.80 -2.32 -0.78
N GLU A 298 1.07 -3.37 0.00
CA GLU A 298 0.08 -4.42 0.21
C GLU A 298 -1.12 -3.91 1.03
N MET A 299 -0.90 -3.00 2.00
CA MET A 299 -2.01 -2.34 2.71
C MET A 299 -2.95 -1.60 1.74
N MET A 300 -2.42 -0.80 0.82
CA MET A 300 -3.24 -0.09 -0.17
C MET A 300 -3.95 -1.04 -1.14
N LYS A 301 -3.26 -2.09 -1.62
CA LYS A 301 -3.84 -3.10 -2.51
C LYS A 301 -5.00 -3.82 -1.84
N VAL A 302 -4.87 -4.18 -0.56
CA VAL A 302 -5.95 -4.83 0.19
C VAL A 302 -7.08 -3.86 0.48
N GLY A 303 -6.75 -2.64 0.90
CA GLY A 303 -7.74 -1.57 1.10
C GLY A 303 -8.62 -1.35 -0.13
N SER A 304 -8.02 -1.34 -1.32
CA SER A 304 -8.78 -1.25 -2.58
C SER A 304 -9.58 -2.52 -2.88
N ARG A 305 -8.93 -3.69 -2.99
CA ARG A 305 -9.59 -4.92 -3.48
C ARG A 305 -10.62 -5.50 -2.51
N ALA A 306 -10.38 -5.40 -1.19
CA ALA A 306 -11.17 -6.07 -0.17
C ALA A 306 -12.03 -5.10 0.64
N LEU A 307 -11.57 -3.86 0.84
CA LEU A 307 -12.30 -2.85 1.60
C LEU A 307 -12.98 -1.80 0.72
N GLY A 308 -12.73 -1.79 -0.60
CA GLY A 308 -13.33 -0.82 -1.52
C GLY A 308 -12.87 0.62 -1.26
N MET A 309 -11.75 0.81 -0.59
CA MET A 309 -11.19 2.13 -0.24
C MET A 309 -10.14 2.54 -1.28
N GLY A 310 -10.23 3.76 -1.80
CA GLY A 310 -9.20 4.30 -2.69
C GLY A 310 -7.83 4.43 -1.98
N PRO A 311 -6.70 4.34 -2.69
CA PRO A 311 -5.37 4.34 -2.07
C PRO A 311 -5.09 5.57 -1.20
N GLN A 312 -5.51 6.76 -1.65
CA GLN A 312 -5.35 7.99 -0.86
C GLN A 312 -6.21 7.96 0.42
N HIS A 313 -7.43 7.43 0.35
CA HIS A 313 -8.30 7.26 1.52
C HIS A 313 -7.70 6.28 2.53
N VAL A 314 -7.15 5.16 2.07
CA VAL A 314 -6.44 4.19 2.92
C VAL A 314 -5.28 4.86 3.65
N MET A 315 -4.45 5.63 2.93
CA MET A 315 -3.30 6.32 3.53
C MET A 315 -3.72 7.38 4.55
N ASN A 316 -4.78 8.14 4.28
CA ASN A 316 -5.31 9.12 5.23
C ASN A 316 -5.78 8.44 6.52
N ILE A 317 -6.55 7.35 6.42
CA ILE A 317 -7.01 6.59 7.58
C ILE A 317 -5.82 6.01 8.36
N ALA A 318 -4.86 5.40 7.67
CA ALA A 318 -3.68 4.83 8.30
C ALA A 318 -2.87 5.89 9.05
N GLU A 319 -2.72 7.08 8.48
CA GLU A 319 -2.08 8.22 9.14
C GLU A 319 -2.85 8.66 10.40
N HIS A 320 -4.18 8.73 10.34
CA HIS A 320 -5.00 9.01 11.53
C HIS A 320 -4.84 7.94 12.62
N LEU A 321 -4.80 6.66 12.26
CA LEU A 321 -4.56 5.56 13.19
C LEU A 321 -3.16 5.65 13.84
N TYR A 322 -2.14 6.00 13.05
CA TYR A 322 -0.78 6.22 13.53
C TYR A 322 -0.70 7.38 14.52
N ILE A 323 -1.28 8.54 14.17
CA ILE A 323 -1.31 9.75 15.03
C ILE A 323 -1.95 9.47 16.39
N ARG A 324 -2.96 8.58 16.42
CA ARG A 324 -3.66 8.13 17.64
C ARG A 324 -3.00 6.95 18.36
N GLY A 325 -1.82 6.51 17.89
CA GLY A 325 -1.01 5.45 18.49
C GLY A 325 -1.56 4.04 18.30
N TYR A 326 -2.50 3.82 17.37
CA TYR A 326 -3.06 2.48 17.13
C TYR A 326 -2.15 1.58 16.29
N ILE A 327 -1.41 2.17 15.34
CA ILE A 327 -0.50 1.44 14.45
C ILE A 327 0.87 2.10 14.38
N SER A 328 1.88 1.35 13.94
CA SER A 328 3.18 1.90 13.56
C SER A 328 3.07 2.74 12.28
N TYR A 329 4.13 3.48 11.98
CA TYR A 329 4.16 4.42 10.87
C TYR A 329 3.79 3.73 9.54
N PRO A 330 2.76 4.22 8.80
CA PRO A 330 2.13 3.49 7.71
C PRO A 330 2.83 3.67 6.35
N ARG A 331 3.95 4.40 6.30
CA ARG A 331 4.78 4.60 5.10
C ARG A 331 6.09 3.83 5.28
N THR A 332 6.08 2.57 4.88
CA THR A 332 7.20 1.63 4.96
C THR A 332 7.18 0.68 3.77
N GLU A 333 8.34 0.42 3.19
CA GLU A 333 8.56 -0.63 2.21
C GLU A 333 8.95 -1.96 2.86
N SER A 334 9.36 -1.93 4.13
CA SER A 334 9.83 -3.10 4.85
C SER A 334 8.71 -4.09 5.16
N THR A 335 9.03 -5.36 4.95
CA THR A 335 8.18 -6.52 5.27
C THR A 335 8.85 -7.46 6.27
N ALA A 336 10.12 -7.20 6.62
CA ALA A 336 10.86 -7.91 7.65
C ALA A 336 10.72 -7.20 9.01
N TYR A 337 10.37 -7.96 10.06
CA TYR A 337 10.44 -7.46 11.43
C TYR A 337 11.91 -7.40 11.90
N PRO A 338 12.38 -6.28 12.46
CA PRO A 338 13.73 -6.20 13.04
C PRO A 338 13.92 -7.23 14.17
N PRO A 339 15.13 -7.77 14.40
CA PRO A 339 15.39 -8.72 15.48
C PRO A 339 15.05 -8.18 16.88
N SER A 340 15.14 -6.86 17.07
CA SER A 340 14.80 -6.17 18.33
C SER A 340 13.29 -5.92 18.50
N PHE A 341 12.47 -6.19 17.49
CA PHE A 341 11.04 -5.86 17.51
C PHE A 341 10.27 -6.76 18.47
N ASN A 342 9.55 -6.16 19.42
CA ASN A 342 8.84 -6.90 20.48
C ASN A 342 7.46 -7.39 20.02
N LEU A 343 7.46 -8.41 19.16
CA LEU A 343 6.25 -9.05 18.62
C LEU A 343 5.28 -9.50 19.71
N LYS A 344 5.81 -10.05 20.82
CA LYS A 344 5.00 -10.54 21.94
C LYS A 344 4.21 -9.43 22.61
N SER A 345 4.80 -8.24 22.77
CA SER A 345 4.09 -7.08 23.33
C SER A 345 2.98 -6.60 22.40
N CYS A 346 3.26 -6.42 21.10
CA CYS A 346 2.23 -6.06 20.11
C CYS A 346 1.09 -7.08 20.06
N LEU A 347 1.40 -8.38 20.14
CA LEU A 347 0.40 -9.44 20.21
C LEU A 347 -0.45 -9.37 21.48
N ALA A 348 0.18 -9.13 22.64
CA ALA A 348 -0.52 -8.99 23.92
C ALA A 348 -1.51 -7.82 23.95
N GLN A 349 -1.25 -6.73 23.21
CA GLN A 349 -2.20 -5.62 23.07
C GLN A 349 -3.53 -6.03 22.44
N GLN A 350 -3.57 -7.17 21.73
CA GLN A 350 -4.74 -7.67 21.01
C GLN A 350 -5.53 -8.74 21.77
N GLN A 351 -5.10 -9.14 22.97
CA GLN A 351 -5.66 -10.27 23.73
C GLN A 351 -7.12 -10.07 24.19
N ASN A 352 -7.54 -8.82 24.34
CA ASN A 352 -8.88 -8.45 24.84
C ASN A 352 -9.91 -8.23 23.73
N SER A 353 -9.54 -8.43 22.46
CA SER A 353 -10.48 -8.30 21.34
C SER A 353 -11.55 -9.40 21.40
N THR A 354 -12.81 -9.02 21.19
CA THR A 354 -13.92 -9.99 21.07
C THR A 354 -13.87 -10.80 19.77
N LEU A 355 -13.13 -10.33 18.76
CA LEU A 355 -13.06 -10.96 17.44
C LEU A 355 -11.92 -11.97 17.31
N TRP A 356 -10.83 -11.78 18.05
CA TRP A 356 -9.62 -12.61 17.92
C TRP A 356 -8.85 -12.84 19.23
N GLY A 357 -9.35 -12.34 20.36
CA GLY A 357 -8.68 -12.47 21.65
C GLY A 357 -8.43 -13.92 22.06
N SER A 358 -9.37 -14.82 21.78
CA SER A 358 -9.20 -16.27 22.03
C SER A 358 -8.01 -16.85 21.25
N TYR A 359 -7.92 -16.55 19.96
CA TYR A 359 -6.81 -16.96 19.08
C TYR A 359 -5.47 -16.40 19.58
N VAL A 360 -5.45 -15.11 19.93
CA VAL A 360 -4.27 -14.42 20.47
C VAL A 360 -3.80 -15.04 21.79
N ASN A 361 -4.72 -15.33 22.72
CA ASN A 361 -4.38 -15.96 24.00
C ASN A 361 -3.77 -17.35 23.80
N ASN A 362 -4.30 -18.14 22.86
CA ASN A 362 -3.71 -19.43 22.49
C ASN A 362 -2.32 -19.27 21.87
N LEU A 363 -2.14 -18.28 20.98
CA LEU A 363 -0.85 -18.02 20.35
C LEU A 363 0.21 -17.54 21.37
N LEU A 364 -0.20 -16.78 22.39
CA LEU A 364 0.66 -16.34 23.50
C LEU A 364 1.07 -17.49 24.43
N SER A 365 0.18 -18.47 24.65
CA SER A 365 0.43 -19.60 25.55
C SER A 365 1.30 -20.69 24.90
N VAL A 366 1.01 -21.04 23.64
CA VAL A 366 1.78 -22.03 22.87
C VAL A 366 3.10 -21.47 22.35
N GLY A 367 3.13 -20.16 22.09
CA GLY A 367 4.24 -19.47 21.45
C GLY A 367 3.94 -19.19 19.97
N HIS A 368 4.21 -17.95 19.55
CA HIS A 368 4.00 -17.54 18.17
C HIS A 368 5.06 -18.16 17.24
N THR A 369 4.70 -18.29 15.96
CA THR A 369 5.64 -18.73 14.93
C THR A 369 6.61 -17.57 14.62
N ARG A 370 7.86 -17.91 14.28
CA ARG A 370 8.82 -16.91 13.79
C ARG A 370 8.22 -16.27 12.52
N PRO A 371 8.20 -14.92 12.38
CA PRO A 371 7.74 -14.30 11.16
C PRO A 371 8.49 -14.82 9.93
N LYS A 372 7.80 -14.89 8.79
CA LYS A 372 8.45 -15.21 7.51
C LYS A 372 9.50 -14.14 7.18
N ALA A 373 10.62 -14.55 6.57
CA ALA A 373 11.62 -13.61 6.08
C ALA A 373 10.98 -12.64 5.06
N GLY A 374 11.24 -11.35 5.25
CA GLY A 374 10.83 -10.27 4.36
C GLY A 374 12.02 -9.47 3.86
N LYS A 375 11.73 -8.32 3.26
CA LYS A 375 12.70 -7.29 2.88
C LYS A 375 12.80 -6.25 3.99
N ASP A 376 14.02 -5.89 4.38
CA ASP A 376 14.31 -4.73 5.22
C ASP A 376 14.85 -3.62 4.30
N CYS A 377 14.15 -2.50 4.24
CA CYS A 377 14.52 -1.33 3.44
C CYS A 377 15.27 -0.27 4.25
N GLY A 378 15.51 -0.50 5.55
CA GLY A 378 16.19 0.46 6.41
C GLY A 378 15.37 1.71 6.72
N ASP A 379 14.06 1.66 6.53
CA ASP A 379 13.09 2.73 6.82
C ASP A 379 12.43 2.49 8.19
N HIS A 380 11.34 1.72 8.21
CA HIS A 380 10.49 1.49 9.37
C HIS A 380 10.11 0.02 9.47
N PRO A 381 9.84 -0.53 10.66
CA PRO A 381 9.26 -1.86 10.78
C PRO A 381 7.93 -1.99 10.02
N PRO A 382 7.50 -3.22 9.69
CA PRO A 382 6.20 -3.44 9.05
C PRO A 382 5.04 -2.80 9.82
N ILE A 383 3.98 -2.43 9.11
CA ILE A 383 2.77 -1.81 9.67
C ILE A 383 2.12 -2.79 10.66
N THR A 384 2.11 -2.42 11.93
CA THR A 384 1.81 -3.31 13.06
C THR A 384 0.88 -2.61 14.05
N PRO A 385 -0.11 -3.30 14.65
CA PRO A 385 -0.91 -2.71 15.71
C PRO A 385 -0.09 -2.50 16.99
N MET A 386 -0.13 -1.29 17.52
CA MET A 386 0.63 -0.85 18.68
C MET A 386 -0.24 -0.71 19.94
N ARG A 387 -1.55 -0.58 19.77
CA ARG A 387 -2.54 -0.47 20.86
C ARG A 387 -3.81 -1.20 20.47
N GLY A 388 -4.41 -1.94 21.40
CA GLY A 388 -5.74 -2.54 21.21
C GLY A 388 -6.82 -1.46 21.04
N ALA A 389 -7.80 -1.73 20.18
CA ALA A 389 -8.95 -0.86 19.95
C ALA A 389 -10.25 -1.66 19.97
N SER A 390 -11.35 -0.97 20.27
CA SER A 390 -12.71 -1.50 20.16
C SER A 390 -13.51 -0.78 19.06
N PRO A 391 -14.58 -1.41 18.53
CA PRO A 391 -15.50 -0.74 17.59
C PRO A 391 -16.20 0.52 18.14
N GLY A 392 -16.11 0.77 19.45
CA GLY A 392 -16.60 2.01 20.06
C GLY A 392 -15.60 3.18 19.97
N GLU A 393 -14.30 2.89 19.81
CA GLU A 393 -13.23 3.91 19.70
C GLU A 393 -12.88 4.28 18.25
N LEU A 394 -13.03 3.30 17.34
CA LEU A 394 -12.81 3.42 15.91
C LEU A 394 -14.09 2.96 15.21
N SER A 395 -14.55 3.73 14.24
CA SER A 395 -15.82 3.44 13.55
C SER A 395 -15.65 3.51 12.03
N GLY A 396 -16.58 2.89 11.30
CA GLY A 396 -16.59 2.89 9.84
C GLY A 396 -15.29 2.36 9.25
N ASP A 397 -14.71 3.13 8.32
CA ASP A 397 -13.50 2.74 7.59
C ASP A 397 -12.24 2.69 8.48
N GLU A 398 -12.17 3.49 9.54
CA GLU A 398 -11.06 3.42 10.51
C GLU A 398 -10.98 2.03 11.16
N TRP A 399 -12.13 1.51 11.61
CA TRP A 399 -12.21 0.17 12.19
C TRP A 399 -11.89 -0.90 11.16
N ARG A 400 -12.44 -0.79 9.95
CA ARG A 400 -12.25 -1.80 8.88
C ARG A 400 -10.77 -1.93 8.49
N LEU A 401 -10.05 -0.82 8.38
CA LEU A 401 -8.61 -0.85 8.08
C LEU A 401 -7.79 -1.34 9.29
N TYR A 402 -8.08 -0.85 10.49
CA TYR A 402 -7.42 -1.30 11.72
C TYR A 402 -7.59 -2.82 11.96
N GLU A 403 -8.81 -3.34 11.79
CA GLU A 403 -9.12 -4.77 11.89
C GLU A 403 -8.28 -5.59 10.91
N TYR A 404 -8.16 -5.15 9.66
CA TYR A 404 -7.30 -5.83 8.69
C TYR A 404 -5.83 -5.83 9.12
N ILE A 405 -5.28 -4.69 9.56
CA ILE A 405 -3.90 -4.58 10.03
C ILE A 405 -3.65 -5.53 11.21
N CYS A 406 -4.58 -5.61 12.16
CA CYS A 406 -4.51 -6.54 13.28
C CYS A 406 -4.50 -8.01 12.85
N ARG A 407 -5.47 -8.41 12.00
CA ARG A 407 -5.56 -9.79 11.51
C ARG A 407 -4.34 -10.18 10.68
N HIS A 408 -3.83 -9.27 9.84
CA HIS A 408 -2.64 -9.51 9.03
C HIS A 408 -1.39 -9.66 9.92
N PHE A 409 -1.22 -8.82 10.93
CA PHE A 409 -0.13 -8.96 11.90
C PHE A 409 -0.19 -10.31 12.60
N ILE A 410 -1.34 -10.68 13.18
CA ILE A 410 -1.53 -11.96 13.87
C ILE A 410 -1.22 -13.12 12.90
N ALA A 411 -1.76 -13.07 11.68
CA ALA A 411 -1.50 -14.06 10.64
C ALA A 411 -0.02 -14.21 10.29
N SER A 412 0.75 -13.11 10.24
CA SER A 412 2.18 -13.14 9.89
C SER A 412 3.05 -13.89 10.90
N ILE A 413 2.55 -14.07 12.12
CA ILE A 413 3.18 -14.81 13.22
C ILE A 413 2.41 -16.08 13.64
N SER A 414 1.37 -16.44 12.89
CA SER A 414 0.66 -17.72 13.01
C SER A 414 1.39 -18.84 12.26
N ALA A 415 0.93 -20.08 12.42
CA ALA A 415 1.41 -21.21 11.61
C ALA A 415 0.91 -21.10 10.15
N ASP A 416 1.65 -21.70 9.22
CA ASP A 416 1.18 -21.89 7.84
C ASP A 416 -0.01 -22.86 7.82
N ALA A 417 -0.88 -22.74 6.82
CA ALA A 417 -1.97 -23.69 6.64
C ALA A 417 -1.47 -24.92 5.88
N LYS A 418 -1.99 -26.10 6.21
CA LYS A 418 -1.69 -27.35 5.50
C LYS A 418 -2.92 -27.82 4.73
N ILE A 419 -2.75 -28.02 3.43
CA ILE A 419 -3.81 -28.44 2.52
C ILE A 419 -3.40 -29.76 1.91
N MET A 420 -4.27 -30.76 1.99
CA MET A 420 -4.11 -32.03 1.31
C MET A 420 -4.79 -31.94 -0.05
N LYS A 421 -4.08 -32.30 -1.10
CA LYS A 421 -4.59 -32.40 -2.47
C LYS A 421 -4.57 -33.85 -2.92
N THR A 422 -5.72 -34.32 -3.38
CA THR A 422 -5.87 -35.64 -4.00
C THR A 422 -6.11 -35.46 -5.49
N LYS A 423 -5.23 -36.02 -6.33
CA LYS A 423 -5.36 -36.02 -7.80
C LYS A 423 -5.62 -37.42 -8.31
N VAL A 424 -6.66 -37.58 -9.11
CA VAL A 424 -7.00 -38.81 -9.83
C VAL A 424 -6.87 -38.54 -11.32
N THR A 425 -6.10 -39.37 -12.03
CA THR A 425 -5.95 -39.29 -13.48
C THR A 425 -6.49 -40.54 -14.12
N ILE A 426 -7.43 -40.36 -15.05
CA ILE A 426 -8.01 -41.41 -15.88
C ILE A 426 -7.47 -41.28 -17.31
N GLU A 427 -7.33 -42.41 -17.98
CA GLU A 427 -6.98 -42.48 -19.39
C GLU A 427 -8.13 -43.11 -20.17
N LEU A 428 -8.51 -42.46 -21.27
CA LEU A 428 -9.52 -42.94 -22.19
C LEU A 428 -8.97 -42.85 -23.61
N GLN A 429 -8.81 -44.00 -24.27
CA GLN A 429 -8.35 -44.07 -25.68
C GLN A 429 -7.05 -43.26 -25.95
N GLY A 430 -6.11 -43.28 -24.99
CA GLY A 430 -4.82 -42.57 -25.05
C GLY A 430 -4.87 -41.09 -24.64
N GLU A 431 -6.04 -40.53 -24.34
CA GLU A 431 -6.19 -39.19 -23.78
C GLU A 431 -6.28 -39.24 -22.26
N LYS A 432 -5.65 -38.28 -21.58
CA LYS A 432 -5.60 -38.21 -20.12
C LYS A 432 -6.47 -37.09 -19.58
N PHE A 433 -7.22 -37.40 -18.53
CA PHE A 433 -8.09 -36.46 -17.84
C PHE A 433 -7.85 -36.56 -16.35
N SER A 434 -7.90 -35.43 -15.64
CA SER A 434 -7.63 -35.40 -14.22
C SER A 434 -8.72 -34.69 -13.44
N TYR A 435 -8.96 -35.18 -12.23
CA TYR A 435 -9.79 -34.54 -11.24
C TYR A 435 -8.92 -34.31 -10.01
N SER A 436 -8.97 -33.11 -9.45
CA SER A 436 -8.27 -32.78 -8.21
C SER A 436 -9.27 -32.25 -7.19
N GLY A 437 -9.21 -32.75 -5.97
CA GLY A 437 -9.90 -32.17 -4.82
C GLY A 437 -8.90 -31.83 -3.73
N LYS A 438 -9.17 -30.75 -2.98
CA LYS A 438 -8.35 -30.34 -1.84
C LYS A 438 -9.18 -30.30 -0.55
N VAL A 439 -8.53 -30.54 0.59
CA VAL A 439 -9.11 -30.39 1.93
C VAL A 439 -8.10 -29.70 2.83
N VAL A 440 -8.57 -28.75 3.64
CA VAL A 440 -7.75 -28.09 4.67
C VAL A 440 -7.56 -29.06 5.84
N VAL A 441 -6.31 -29.41 6.13
CA VAL A 441 -5.95 -30.31 7.24
C VAL A 441 -5.63 -29.51 8.50
N GLU A 442 -4.93 -28.39 8.34
CA GLU A 442 -4.62 -27.44 9.41
C GLU A 442 -4.89 -26.03 8.89
N GLU A 443 -5.79 -25.26 9.53
CA GLU A 443 -6.16 -23.92 9.07
C GLU A 443 -5.02 -22.90 9.24
N GLY A 444 -4.17 -23.05 10.27
CA GLY A 444 -3.07 -22.13 10.54
C GLY A 444 -3.53 -20.68 10.61
N PHE A 445 -2.91 -19.80 9.82
CA PHE A 445 -3.29 -18.39 9.72
C PHE A 445 -4.64 -18.14 9.00
N LEU A 446 -5.22 -19.13 8.32
CA LEU A 446 -6.50 -18.96 7.63
C LEU A 446 -7.67 -18.75 8.59
N GLU A 447 -7.57 -19.29 9.81
CA GLU A 447 -8.55 -19.10 10.88
C GLU A 447 -8.74 -17.60 11.20
N ILE A 448 -7.65 -16.84 11.25
CA ILE A 448 -7.66 -15.41 11.58
C ILE A 448 -7.90 -14.50 10.35
N MET A 449 -7.84 -15.05 9.14
CA MET A 449 -7.99 -14.34 7.86
C MET A 449 -9.19 -14.89 7.04
N PRO A 450 -10.44 -14.57 7.40
CA PRO A 450 -11.63 -15.15 6.77
C PRO A 450 -11.71 -14.97 5.25
N HIS A 451 -11.23 -13.85 4.73
CA HIS A 451 -11.22 -13.55 3.30
C HIS A 451 -10.22 -14.39 2.49
N LEU A 452 -9.34 -15.14 3.16
CA LEU A 452 -8.38 -16.06 2.54
C LEU A 452 -8.77 -17.53 2.74
N LYS A 453 -9.92 -17.80 3.38
CA LYS A 453 -10.40 -19.14 3.69
C LYS A 453 -10.45 -20.00 2.43
N VAL A 454 -10.02 -21.24 2.57
CA VAL A 454 -10.04 -22.23 1.50
C VAL A 454 -11.20 -23.17 1.78
N GLU A 455 -12.12 -23.30 0.83
CA GLU A 455 -13.20 -24.29 0.91
C GLU A 455 -12.69 -25.67 0.49
N ASP A 456 -13.20 -26.69 1.16
CA ASP A 456 -12.93 -28.09 0.85
C ASP A 456 -13.68 -28.52 -0.41
N ASP A 457 -12.96 -29.18 -1.31
CA ASP A 457 -13.56 -29.84 -2.45
C ASP A 457 -14.05 -31.23 -2.07
N LYS A 458 -14.91 -31.82 -2.91
CA LYS A 458 -15.19 -33.25 -2.84
C LYS A 458 -13.95 -34.03 -3.23
N VAL A 459 -13.42 -34.84 -2.32
CA VAL A 459 -12.28 -35.72 -2.59
C VAL A 459 -12.77 -37.12 -2.98
N PRO A 460 -12.24 -37.72 -4.07
CA PRO A 460 -12.61 -39.08 -4.43
C PRO A 460 -11.95 -40.07 -3.47
N ILE A 461 -12.74 -40.79 -2.67
CA ILE A 461 -12.22 -41.78 -1.71
C ILE A 461 -12.31 -43.19 -2.33
N GLY A 462 -11.33 -44.04 -2.05
CA GLY A 462 -11.36 -45.46 -2.40
C GLY A 462 -11.15 -45.76 -3.88
N ILE A 463 -10.59 -44.84 -4.67
CA ILE A 463 -10.18 -45.07 -6.06
C ILE A 463 -8.79 -45.70 -6.09
N LYS A 464 -8.63 -46.79 -6.83
CA LYS A 464 -7.35 -47.49 -7.01
C LYS A 464 -6.86 -47.39 -8.44
N ILE A 465 -5.55 -47.50 -8.62
CA ILE A 465 -4.94 -47.64 -9.94
C ILE A 465 -5.50 -48.91 -10.60
N ASN A 466 -5.78 -48.82 -11.89
CA ASN A 466 -6.44 -49.82 -12.73
C ASN A 466 -7.94 -50.03 -12.46
N ASP A 467 -8.57 -49.26 -11.56
CA ASP A 467 -10.03 -49.22 -11.51
C ASP A 467 -10.60 -48.74 -12.86
N VAL A 468 -11.69 -49.36 -13.30
CA VAL A 468 -12.45 -48.92 -14.48
C VAL A 468 -13.45 -47.86 -14.05
N PHE A 469 -13.46 -46.73 -14.75
CA PHE A 469 -14.30 -45.58 -14.52
C PHE A 469 -15.21 -45.36 -15.74
N PRO A 470 -16.48 -45.80 -15.68
CA PRO A 470 -17.43 -45.60 -16.77
C PRO A 470 -17.71 -44.11 -17.00
N VAL A 471 -17.44 -43.64 -18.21
CA VAL A 471 -17.73 -42.27 -18.64
C VAL A 471 -19.17 -42.19 -19.13
N THR A 472 -19.98 -41.38 -18.47
CA THR A 472 -21.42 -41.26 -18.76
C THR A 472 -21.66 -40.27 -19.90
N ASP A 473 -20.86 -39.21 -19.96
CA ASP A 473 -20.95 -38.15 -20.97
C ASP A 473 -19.56 -37.61 -21.31
N ILE A 474 -19.37 -37.15 -22.54
CA ILE A 474 -18.17 -36.42 -22.96
C ILE A 474 -18.63 -35.21 -23.75
N ARG A 475 -18.51 -34.03 -23.15
CA ARG A 475 -18.93 -32.79 -23.81
C ARG A 475 -17.77 -32.21 -24.59
N LEU A 476 -18.03 -31.88 -25.86
CA LEU A 476 -17.17 -31.00 -26.64
C LEU A 476 -17.64 -29.57 -26.39
N GLN A 477 -17.01 -28.89 -25.44
CA GLN A 477 -17.38 -27.53 -25.08
C GLN A 477 -16.59 -26.53 -25.93
N ALA A 478 -17.32 -25.76 -26.75
CA ALA A 478 -16.77 -24.59 -27.40
C ALA A 478 -16.64 -23.44 -26.39
N GLY A 479 -15.56 -22.67 -26.52
CA GLY A 479 -15.30 -21.46 -25.77
C GLY A 479 -14.59 -20.45 -26.66
N GLN A 480 -14.46 -19.23 -26.16
CA GLN A 480 -13.75 -18.17 -26.86
C GLN A 480 -12.85 -17.46 -25.86
N THR A 481 -11.60 -17.18 -26.26
CA THR A 481 -10.68 -16.41 -25.41
C THR A 481 -11.27 -15.03 -25.13
N GLN A 482 -11.04 -14.51 -23.92
CA GLN A 482 -11.58 -13.22 -23.50
C GLN A 482 -10.42 -12.21 -23.40
N PRO A 483 -10.67 -10.92 -23.72
CA PRO A 483 -9.69 -9.88 -23.46
C PRO A 483 -9.39 -9.79 -21.96
N PRO A 484 -8.24 -9.20 -21.57
CA PRO A 484 -7.99 -8.88 -20.17
C PRO A 484 -9.05 -7.89 -19.65
N SER A 485 -9.21 -7.78 -18.33
CA SER A 485 -9.97 -6.67 -17.73
C SER A 485 -9.12 -5.41 -17.64
N TYR A 486 -9.77 -4.25 -17.54
CA TYR A 486 -9.09 -3.03 -17.12
C TYR A 486 -8.34 -3.25 -15.78
N LEU A 487 -7.30 -2.45 -15.54
CA LEU A 487 -6.56 -2.51 -14.28
C LEU A 487 -7.48 -2.10 -13.12
N THR A 488 -7.44 -2.82 -12.02
CA THR A 488 -7.91 -2.28 -10.74
C THR A 488 -6.86 -1.32 -10.17
N GLU A 489 -7.23 -0.49 -9.19
CA GLU A 489 -6.23 0.30 -8.45
C GLU A 489 -5.15 -0.59 -7.83
N ALA A 490 -5.51 -1.78 -7.34
CA ALA A 490 -4.55 -2.73 -6.79
C ALA A 490 -3.56 -3.25 -7.84
N ASP A 491 -4.02 -3.49 -9.08
CA ASP A 491 -3.14 -3.87 -10.19
C ASP A 491 -2.23 -2.70 -10.58
N LEU A 492 -2.76 -1.48 -10.64
CA LEU A 492 -1.99 -0.27 -10.96
C LEU A 492 -0.90 0.00 -9.91
N ILE A 493 -1.24 -0.10 -8.62
CA ILE A 493 -0.28 -0.01 -7.51
C ILE A 493 0.83 -1.07 -7.69
N GLY A 494 0.45 -2.32 -8.00
CA GLY A 494 1.41 -3.40 -8.21
C GLY A 494 2.32 -3.17 -9.42
N LEU A 495 1.81 -2.56 -10.49
CA LEU A 495 2.62 -2.16 -11.65
C LEU A 495 3.58 -1.01 -11.31
N MET A 496 3.13 -0.01 -10.55
CA MET A 496 3.98 1.09 -10.11
C MET A 496 5.14 0.60 -9.23
N GLU A 497 4.84 -0.25 -8.22
CA GLU A 497 5.86 -0.88 -7.37
C GLU A 497 6.85 -1.72 -8.20
N LYS A 498 6.34 -2.57 -9.11
CA LYS A 498 7.18 -3.43 -9.96
C LYS A 498 8.13 -2.63 -10.85
N ASN A 499 7.72 -1.44 -11.30
CA ASN A 499 8.52 -0.59 -12.19
C ASN A 499 9.30 0.50 -11.43
N GLY A 500 9.25 0.52 -10.09
CA GLY A 500 10.01 1.46 -9.27
C GLY A 500 9.59 2.92 -9.41
N ILE A 501 8.32 3.20 -9.73
CA ILE A 501 7.77 4.55 -9.76
C ILE A 501 6.79 4.78 -8.59
N GLY A 502 6.73 6.02 -8.10
CA GLY A 502 5.92 6.34 -6.92
C GLY A 502 6.49 5.79 -5.61
N THR A 503 7.81 5.63 -5.50
CA THR A 503 8.50 5.20 -4.26
C THR A 503 8.25 6.15 -3.09
N ASP A 504 8.70 5.78 -1.89
CA ASP A 504 8.55 6.62 -0.69
C ASP A 504 7.06 6.94 -0.39
N ALA A 505 6.19 5.93 -0.57
CA ALA A 505 4.74 6.01 -0.35
C ALA A 505 3.99 7.10 -1.16
N SER A 506 4.53 7.53 -2.31
CA SER A 506 3.89 8.51 -3.20
C SER A 506 2.91 7.92 -4.23
N ILE A 507 2.81 6.57 -4.32
CA ILE A 507 1.88 5.87 -5.23
C ILE A 507 0.44 6.39 -5.10
N SER A 508 -0.08 6.52 -3.88
CA SER A 508 -1.47 6.94 -3.64
C SER A 508 -1.76 8.31 -4.24
N THR A 509 -0.82 9.24 -4.13
CA THR A 509 -0.92 10.60 -4.68
C THR A 509 -1.00 10.56 -6.20
N HIS A 510 -0.12 9.81 -6.88
CA HIS A 510 -0.13 9.75 -8.34
C HIS A 510 -1.37 9.04 -8.90
N VAL A 511 -1.86 7.98 -8.23
CA VAL A 511 -3.13 7.34 -8.59
C VAL A 511 -4.31 8.29 -8.40
N ASN A 512 -4.34 9.06 -7.30
CA ASN A 512 -5.39 10.04 -7.05
C ASN A 512 -5.36 11.18 -8.09
N ASN A 513 -4.16 11.68 -8.43
CA ASN A 513 -3.99 12.77 -9.39
C ASN A 513 -4.60 12.45 -10.77
N ILE A 514 -4.39 11.24 -11.30
CA ILE A 514 -4.96 10.87 -12.61
C ILE A 514 -6.50 10.79 -12.59
N VAL A 515 -7.09 10.54 -11.41
CA VAL A 515 -8.55 10.53 -11.22
C VAL A 515 -9.08 11.96 -11.07
N GLU A 516 -8.49 12.78 -10.20
CA GLU A 516 -8.90 14.17 -9.99
C GLU A 516 -8.77 15.03 -11.24
N ARG A 517 -7.76 14.75 -12.08
CA ARG A 517 -7.55 15.42 -13.38
C ARG A 517 -8.47 14.90 -14.48
N GLY A 518 -9.33 13.93 -14.19
CA GLY A 518 -10.28 13.38 -15.16
C GLY A 518 -9.64 12.53 -16.26
N TYR A 519 -8.42 12.04 -16.08
CA TYR A 519 -7.76 11.13 -17.03
C TYR A 519 -8.22 9.69 -16.88
N CYS A 520 -8.57 9.28 -15.66
CA CYS A 520 -9.23 8.02 -15.39
C CYS A 520 -10.49 8.21 -14.55
N THR A 521 -11.48 7.37 -14.78
CA THR A 521 -12.62 7.19 -13.89
C THR A 521 -12.47 5.90 -13.11
N VAL A 522 -12.97 5.87 -11.88
CA VAL A 522 -13.03 4.63 -11.11
C VAL A 522 -14.41 4.01 -11.18
N GLU A 523 -14.51 2.86 -11.85
CA GLU A 523 -15.75 2.10 -12.00
C GLU A 523 -15.93 1.07 -10.85
N ALA A 524 -17.05 0.34 -10.87
CA ALA A 524 -17.34 -0.71 -9.90
C ALA A 524 -16.20 -1.75 -9.82
N GLY A 525 -15.89 -2.20 -8.60
CA GLY A 525 -14.74 -3.08 -8.36
C GLY A 525 -13.39 -2.34 -8.34
N ARG A 526 -13.40 -1.01 -8.16
CA ARG A 526 -12.19 -0.15 -8.15
C ARG A 526 -11.40 -0.23 -9.47
N VAL A 527 -12.12 -0.38 -10.58
CA VAL A 527 -11.54 -0.51 -11.92
C VAL A 527 -11.16 0.86 -12.48
N MET A 528 -9.90 1.01 -12.90
CA MET A 528 -9.33 2.23 -13.46
C MET A 528 -9.50 2.25 -14.98
N LYS A 529 -10.47 3.05 -15.46
CA LYS A 529 -10.77 3.17 -16.88
C LYS A 529 -10.32 4.53 -17.41
N PRO A 530 -9.44 4.57 -18.43
CA PRO A 530 -9.08 5.82 -19.09
C PRO A 530 -10.30 6.53 -19.69
N THR A 531 -10.37 7.84 -19.52
CA THR A 531 -11.36 8.69 -20.18
C THR A 531 -10.94 8.99 -21.61
N LYS A 532 -11.80 9.67 -22.39
CA LYS A 532 -11.42 10.18 -23.71
C LYS A 532 -10.16 11.06 -23.63
N LEU A 533 -10.12 11.99 -22.66
CA LEU A 533 -8.97 12.86 -22.44
C LEU A 533 -7.73 12.07 -22.00
N GLY A 534 -7.87 11.08 -21.11
CA GLY A 534 -6.76 10.23 -20.69
C GLY A 534 -6.22 9.33 -21.81
N ASN A 535 -7.02 9.02 -22.83
CA ASN A 535 -6.61 8.28 -24.02
C ASN A 535 -6.04 9.17 -25.14
N CYS A 536 -6.30 10.49 -25.14
CA CYS A 536 -5.75 11.43 -26.13
C CYS A 536 -4.22 11.45 -26.25
N PRO A 537 -3.41 11.16 -25.22
CA PRO A 537 -1.96 11.00 -25.35
C PRO A 537 -1.54 9.96 -26.42
N ARG A 538 -2.46 9.12 -26.94
CA ARG A 538 -2.25 8.29 -28.15
C ARG A 538 -1.63 9.06 -29.31
N ALA A 539 -2.00 10.33 -29.53
CA ALA A 539 -1.56 11.10 -30.68
C ALA A 539 -0.07 11.51 -30.65
N TRP A 540 0.64 11.23 -29.55
CA TRP A 540 2.02 11.71 -29.34
C TRP A 540 3.08 10.65 -29.65
N HIS A 541 2.69 9.37 -29.73
CA HIS A 541 3.60 8.25 -29.98
C HIS A 541 3.40 7.55 -31.34
N SER A 542 2.36 7.90 -32.11
CA SER A 542 2.10 7.27 -33.41
C SER A 542 2.73 7.99 -34.61
N GLU A 543 3.49 9.07 -34.41
CA GLU A 543 4.14 9.84 -35.49
C GLU A 543 5.68 9.95 -35.37
N TYR A 544 6.33 9.07 -34.62
CA TYR A 544 7.79 8.93 -34.65
C TYR A 544 8.24 7.49 -34.88
#